data_AF-A0A1D2NAU7-F1
#
_entry.id   AF-A0A1D2NAU7-F1
#
_cell.length_a   1.000
_cell.length_b   1.000
_cell.length_c   1.000
_cell.angle_alpha   90.00
_cell.angle_beta   90.00
_cell.angle_gamma   90.00
#
_symmetry.space_group_name_H-M   'P 1'
#
loop_
_entity.id
_entity.type
_entity.pdbx_description
1 polymer ?
#
loop_
_entity_poly.entity_id
_entity_poly.type
_entity_poly.pdbx_seq_one_letter_code
_entity_poly.pdbx_strand_id
1 'polypeptide(L)'
;MKRKHDGKQLPPKQRATSKNIRYLHNYSTLPSRITFYWFTGLLRLGYWHPLEEEDLGELPEEEKTSTQLKRFQAVYEIERDTNPGSTFSLWRCLFKTIWQSLLVGGLFRLLADFSGFIAPLGIKAIVEYTEQNYTLFPPSTNGTDLTGGSLENLTISQLISNGYVMALIVLVASFLQSTFSQCSTFLVNSEGIHMKLALQVSATAKHVFNLHFLTFTLQAC
;
A
#
# COMPACT_ATOMS: atom_id res chain seq x y z
N MET A 1 34.48 -21.45 29.19
CA MET A 1 34.77 -20.49 28.10
C MET A 1 33.45 -19.96 27.54
N LYS A 2 33.05 -18.74 27.93
CA LYS A 2 31.79 -18.11 27.51
C LYS A 2 32.15 -17.01 26.50
N ARG A 3 31.97 -17.26 25.20
CA ARG A 3 32.26 -16.27 24.15
C ARG A 3 31.19 -15.18 24.17
N LYS A 4 31.60 -13.97 24.58
CA LYS A 4 30.82 -12.74 24.37
C LYS A 4 30.72 -12.51 22.86
N HIS A 5 29.49 -12.52 22.34
CA HIS A 5 29.21 -11.94 21.03
C HIS A 5 28.95 -10.45 21.25
N ASP A 6 29.93 -9.62 20.89
CA ASP A 6 29.76 -8.19 20.74
C ASP A 6 28.81 -7.92 19.56
N GLY A 7 27.53 -7.75 19.87
CA GLY A 7 26.55 -7.21 18.95
C GLY A 7 26.75 -5.70 18.84
N LYS A 8 27.27 -5.25 17.69
CA LYS A 8 27.27 -3.85 17.25
C LYS A 8 25.91 -3.20 17.55
N GLN A 9 25.91 -2.20 18.42
CA GLN A 9 24.77 -1.32 18.66
C GLN A 9 24.43 -0.55 17.38
N LEU A 10 23.21 -0.76 16.89
CA LEU A 10 22.54 0.15 15.95
C LEU A 10 22.02 1.40 16.72
N PRO A 11 21.89 2.56 16.05
CA PRO A 11 21.77 3.88 16.68
C PRO A 11 20.53 4.07 17.57
N PRO A 12 20.59 5.03 18.52
CA PRO A 12 19.69 5.15 19.67
C PRO A 12 18.39 5.90 19.29
N LYS A 13 17.48 5.24 18.58
CA LYS A 13 16.09 5.72 18.42
C LYS A 13 15.02 4.70 18.80
N GLN A 14 15.40 3.55 19.37
CA GLN A 14 14.52 2.38 19.55
C GLN A 14 14.35 1.91 20.99
N ARG A 15 14.75 2.67 22.01
CA ARG A 15 14.75 2.19 23.41
C ARG A 15 13.94 3.01 24.42
N ALA A 16 12.81 3.58 23.99
CA ALA A 16 11.75 4.09 24.87
C ALA A 16 10.41 3.96 24.11
N THR A 17 9.67 2.87 24.21
CA THR A 17 8.75 2.60 25.31
C THR A 17 8.22 1.17 25.14
N SER A 18 8.21 0.38 26.21
CA SER A 18 7.45 -0.88 26.27
C SER A 18 5.97 -0.53 26.36
N LYS A 19 5.38 -0.21 25.22
CA LYS A 19 3.93 -0.18 24.99
C LYS A 19 3.59 -1.42 24.16
N ASN A 20 2.50 -2.09 24.48
CA ASN A 20 1.98 -3.22 23.70
C ASN A 20 1.48 -2.68 22.35
N ILE A 21 2.38 -2.37 21.43
CA ILE A 21 2.05 -1.89 20.08
C ILE A 21 1.99 -3.12 19.19
N ARG A 22 0.78 -3.55 18.82
CA ARG A 22 0.57 -4.70 17.93
C ARG A 22 0.42 -4.30 16.46
N TYR A 23 0.12 -3.03 16.19
CA TYR A 23 0.10 -2.45 14.83
C TYR A 23 1.52 -2.07 14.37
N LEU A 24 2.17 -2.96 13.60
CA LEU A 24 3.56 -2.82 13.16
C LEU A 24 3.74 -2.36 11.72
N HIS A 25 2.69 -1.79 11.10
CA HIS A 25 2.75 -1.40 9.69
C HIS A 25 3.97 -0.51 9.36
N ASN A 26 4.19 0.56 10.12
CA ASN A 26 5.31 1.50 9.92
C ASN A 26 6.68 0.96 10.34
N TYR A 27 6.72 -0.13 11.11
CA TYR A 27 7.94 -0.76 11.62
C TYR A 27 8.41 -1.95 10.78
N SER A 28 7.59 -2.39 9.83
CA SER A 28 7.85 -3.57 9.00
C SER A 28 8.72 -3.25 7.78
N THR A 29 9.46 -4.24 7.27
CA THR A 29 10.17 -4.14 5.99
C THR A 29 9.17 -4.03 4.82
N LEU A 30 9.57 -3.44 3.69
CA LEU A 30 8.72 -3.29 2.50
C LEU A 30 7.98 -4.58 2.08
N PRO A 31 8.62 -5.76 1.96
CA PRO A 31 7.90 -6.99 1.62
C PRO A 31 6.87 -7.39 2.69
N SER A 32 7.18 -7.19 3.97
CA SER A 32 6.24 -7.47 5.07
C SER A 32 5.05 -6.52 5.07
N ARG A 33 5.24 -5.25 4.68
CA ARG A 33 4.15 -4.29 4.47
C ARG A 33 3.24 -4.69 3.33
N ILE A 34 3.82 -5.11 2.20
CA ILE A 34 3.09 -5.52 0.98
C ILE A 34 2.31 -6.80 1.22
N THR A 35 2.93 -7.80 1.86
CA THR A 35 2.29 -9.10 2.12
C THR A 35 1.43 -9.11 3.37
N PHE A 36 1.28 -7.96 4.04
CA PHE A 36 0.64 -7.84 5.35
C PHE A 36 1.15 -8.89 6.35
N TYR A 37 2.42 -9.31 6.24
CA TYR A 37 2.95 -10.40 7.04
C TYR A 37 2.91 -10.06 8.54
N TRP A 38 3.12 -8.79 8.89
CA TRP A 38 3.00 -8.30 10.26
C TRP A 38 1.60 -8.50 10.87
N PHE A 39 0.54 -8.58 10.06
CA PHE A 39 -0.83 -8.80 10.51
C PHE A 39 -1.16 -10.29 10.73
N THR A 40 -0.41 -11.20 10.11
CA THR A 40 -0.67 -12.65 10.17
C THR A 40 -0.64 -13.21 11.60
N GLY A 41 0.21 -12.67 12.47
CA GLY A 41 0.26 -13.06 13.88
C GLY A 41 -1.04 -12.77 14.63
N LEU A 42 -1.68 -11.65 14.33
CA LEU A 42 -2.96 -11.25 14.93
C LEU A 42 -4.12 -12.11 14.38
N LEU A 43 -4.11 -12.40 13.08
CA LEU A 43 -5.09 -13.32 12.47
C LEU A 43 -5.00 -14.73 13.06
N ARG A 44 -3.78 -15.23 13.26
CA ARG A 44 -3.57 -16.54 13.89
C ARG A 44 -4.11 -16.56 15.31
N LEU A 45 -3.94 -15.47 16.05
CA LEU A 45 -4.49 -15.34 17.39
C LEU A 45 -6.02 -15.42 17.39
N GLY A 46 -6.66 -14.65 16.51
CA GLY A 46 -8.11 -14.63 16.30
C GLY A 46 -8.71 -15.97 15.86
N TYR A 47 -7.91 -16.83 15.22
CA TYR A 47 -8.33 -18.19 14.89
C TYR A 47 -8.48 -19.07 16.14
N TRP A 48 -7.63 -18.87 17.15
CA TRP A 48 -7.63 -19.69 18.37
C TRP A 48 -8.56 -19.16 19.46
N HIS A 49 -8.73 -17.85 19.57
CA HIS A 49 -9.66 -17.22 20.51
C HIS A 49 -10.26 -15.94 19.92
N PRO A 50 -11.50 -15.59 20.31
CA PRO A 50 -12.08 -14.30 19.93
C PRO A 50 -11.16 -13.17 20.43
N LEU A 51 -10.84 -12.23 19.54
CA LEU A 51 -9.98 -11.10 19.88
C LEU A 51 -10.71 -10.13 20.80
N GLU A 52 -10.06 -9.76 21.91
CA GLU A 52 -10.51 -8.71 22.81
C GLU A 52 -9.74 -7.40 22.52
N GLU A 53 -10.21 -6.26 23.06
CA GLU A 53 -9.55 -4.96 22.85
C GLU A 53 -8.11 -4.94 23.38
N GLU A 54 -7.88 -5.65 24.48
CA GLU A 54 -6.57 -5.82 25.11
C GLU A 54 -5.55 -6.48 24.18
N ASP A 55 -6.03 -7.34 23.27
CA ASP A 55 -5.22 -8.00 22.26
C ASP A 55 -4.84 -7.09 21.10
N LEU A 56 -5.54 -5.99 20.83
CA LEU A 56 -5.21 -5.15 19.68
C LEU A 56 -4.00 -4.25 19.94
N GLY A 57 -3.67 -4.03 21.22
CA GLY A 57 -2.60 -3.17 21.66
C GLY A 57 -2.88 -1.68 21.40
N GLU A 58 -1.92 -0.82 21.75
CA GLU A 58 -2.00 0.61 21.50
C GLU A 58 -1.65 0.96 20.05
N LEU A 59 -2.41 1.91 19.48
CA LEU A 59 -2.10 2.51 18.18
C LEU A 59 -0.82 3.36 18.27
N PRO A 60 0.09 3.28 17.28
CA PRO A 60 1.27 4.13 17.24
C PRO A 60 0.90 5.61 17.12
N GLU A 61 1.77 6.50 17.59
CA GLU A 61 1.50 7.94 17.72
C GLU A 61 1.10 8.61 16.39
N GLU A 62 1.63 8.11 15.27
CA GLU A 62 1.32 8.60 13.93
C GLU A 62 -0.13 8.29 13.51
N GLU A 63 -0.65 7.15 13.95
CA GLU A 63 -2.01 6.68 13.64
C GLU A 63 -3.05 7.23 14.61
N LYS A 64 -2.62 7.86 15.71
CA LYS A 64 -3.54 8.43 16.70
C LYS A 64 -4.36 9.57 16.13
N THR A 65 -5.62 9.60 16.57
CA THR A 65 -6.58 10.63 16.17
C THR A 65 -6.15 12.04 16.55
N SER A 66 -5.42 12.22 17.67
CA SER A 66 -4.84 13.51 18.06
C SER A 66 -3.86 14.05 17.03
N THR A 67 -3.03 13.19 16.46
CA THR A 67 -2.04 13.54 15.43
C THR A 67 -2.74 13.88 14.13
N GLN A 68 -3.73 13.08 13.73
CA GLN A 68 -4.53 13.34 12.52
C GLN A 68 -5.34 14.65 12.64
N LEU A 69 -5.88 14.94 13.82
CA LEU A 69 -6.55 16.21 14.10
C LEU A 69 -5.59 17.40 13.98
N LYS A 70 -4.39 17.31 14.58
CA LYS A 70 -3.37 18.37 14.47
C LYS A 70 -2.97 18.64 13.03
N ARG A 71 -2.78 17.59 12.22
CA ARG A 71 -2.48 17.72 10.78
C ARG A 71 -3.60 18.46 10.05
N PHE A 72 -4.85 18.10 10.31
CA PHE A 72 -6.01 18.78 9.74
C PHE A 72 -6.13 20.24 10.20
N GLN A 73 -5.94 20.50 11.50
CA GLN A 73 -5.99 21.86 12.08
C GLN A 73 -4.92 22.77 11.47
N ALA A 74 -3.70 22.27 11.26
CA ALA A 74 -2.65 23.05 10.62
C ALA A 74 -3.03 23.49 9.20
N VAL A 75 -3.61 22.59 8.40
CA VAL A 75 -4.10 22.93 7.04
C VAL A 75 -5.28 23.89 7.11
N TYR A 76 -6.16 23.71 8.09
CA TYR A 76 -7.32 24.57 8.32
C TYR A 76 -6.92 26.02 8.66
N GLU A 77 -5.94 26.20 9.56
CA GLU A 77 -5.43 27.52 9.95
C GLU A 77 -4.78 28.24 8.76
N ILE A 78 -3.93 27.54 8.00
CA ILE A 78 -3.30 28.10 6.80
C ILE A 78 -4.35 28.57 5.78
N GLU A 79 -5.40 27.78 5.55
CA GLU A 79 -6.45 28.13 4.59
C GLU A 79 -7.30 29.31 5.10
N ARG A 80 -7.55 29.40 6.41
CA ARG A 80 -8.26 30.52 7.04
C ARG A 80 -7.48 31.82 6.90
N ASP A 81 -6.18 31.80 7.16
CA ASP A 81 -5.33 32.98 7.12
C ASP A 81 -5.09 33.47 5.68
N THR A 82 -5.11 32.55 4.71
CA THR A 82 -4.99 32.88 3.27
C THR A 82 -6.25 33.56 2.70
N ASN A 83 -7.44 33.25 3.25
CA ASN A 83 -8.71 33.78 2.74
C ASN A 83 -9.61 34.33 3.88
N PRO A 84 -9.27 35.48 4.48
CA PRO A 84 -10.08 36.08 5.53
C PRO A 84 -11.39 36.62 4.93
N GLY A 85 -12.48 35.86 5.01
CA GLY A 85 -13.83 36.31 4.62
C GLY A 85 -14.55 35.47 3.55
N SER A 86 -13.93 34.40 3.03
CA SER A 86 -14.60 33.44 2.15
C SER A 86 -15.50 32.47 2.95
N THR A 87 -16.62 32.02 2.36
CA THR A 87 -17.40 30.90 2.88
C THR A 87 -16.54 29.65 2.90
N PHE A 88 -15.93 29.37 4.05
CA PHE A 88 -14.95 28.31 4.21
C PHE A 88 -15.57 26.94 3.95
N SER A 89 -15.07 26.22 2.95
CA SER A 89 -15.51 24.85 2.66
C SER A 89 -14.58 23.82 3.31
N LEU A 90 -15.09 23.11 4.32
CA LEU A 90 -14.37 22.02 4.99
C LEU A 90 -13.89 20.94 4.00
N TRP A 91 -14.69 20.69 2.96
CA TRP A 91 -14.37 19.77 1.87
C TRP A 91 -13.05 20.11 1.16
N ARG A 92 -12.78 21.39 0.91
CA ARG A 92 -11.54 21.83 0.25
C ARG A 92 -10.32 21.61 1.14
N CYS A 93 -10.45 21.88 2.44
CA CYS A 93 -9.39 21.64 3.43
C CYS A 93 -9.06 20.14 3.55
N LEU A 94 -10.09 19.30 3.62
CA LEU A 94 -9.94 17.85 3.64
C LEU A 94 -9.23 17.35 2.38
N PHE A 95 -9.70 17.78 1.21
CA PHE A 95 -9.09 17.40 -0.07
C PHE A 95 -7.63 17.83 -0.16
N LYS A 96 -7.30 19.05 0.27
CA LYS A 96 -5.92 19.57 0.32
C LYS A 96 -5.02 18.81 1.30
N THR A 97 -5.59 18.14 2.30
CA THR A 97 -4.82 17.31 3.25
C THR A 97 -4.47 15.94 2.65
N ILE A 98 -5.37 15.35 1.88
CA ILE A 98 -5.28 13.96 1.39
C ILE A 98 -4.77 13.82 -0.07
N TRP A 99 -4.82 14.89 -0.88
CA TRP A 99 -4.62 14.78 -2.33
C TRP A 99 -3.26 14.18 -2.72
N GLN A 100 -2.19 14.46 -1.96
CA GLN A 100 -0.86 13.92 -2.23
C GLN A 100 -0.86 12.39 -2.14
N SER A 101 -1.45 11.85 -1.08
CA SER A 101 -1.54 10.42 -0.86
C SER A 101 -2.50 9.75 -1.84
N LEU A 102 -3.61 10.42 -2.20
CA LEU A 102 -4.50 9.96 -3.26
C LEU A 102 -3.81 9.94 -4.63
N LEU A 103 -2.96 10.91 -4.94
CA LEU A 103 -2.22 10.96 -6.20
C LEU A 103 -1.23 9.80 -6.29
N VAL A 104 -0.49 9.54 -5.21
CA VAL A 104 0.44 8.40 -5.13
C VAL A 104 -0.33 7.07 -5.26
N GLY A 105 -1.47 6.93 -4.57
CA GLY A 105 -2.34 5.75 -4.68
C GLY A 105 -2.89 5.56 -6.10
N GLY A 106 -3.28 6.65 -6.74
CA GLY A 106 -3.72 6.65 -8.14
C GLY A 106 -2.60 6.26 -9.11
N LEU A 107 -1.38 6.73 -8.89
CA LEU A 107 -0.22 6.36 -9.71
C LEU A 107 0.06 4.85 -9.64
N PHE A 108 0.05 4.26 -8.44
CA PHE A 108 0.19 2.81 -8.29
C PHE A 108 -0.94 2.04 -8.98
N ARG A 109 -2.17 2.56 -8.96
CA ARG A 109 -3.29 1.96 -9.68
C ARG A 109 -3.04 1.98 -11.19
N LEU A 110 -2.59 3.10 -11.75
CA LEU A 110 -2.24 3.19 -13.18
C LEU A 110 -1.15 2.19 -13.57
N LEU A 111 -0.10 2.05 -12.75
CA LEU A 111 0.96 1.05 -12.99
C LEU A 111 0.43 -0.39 -12.95
N ALA A 112 -0.52 -0.68 -12.06
CA ALA A 112 -1.19 -1.97 -12.01
C ALA A 112 -2.01 -2.20 -13.30
N ASP A 113 -2.75 -1.21 -13.77
CA ASP A 113 -3.56 -1.33 -14.98
C ASP A 113 -2.69 -1.54 -16.22
N PHE A 114 -1.56 -0.82 -16.34
CA PHE A 114 -0.57 -1.06 -17.41
C PHE A 114 0.01 -2.48 -17.36
N SER A 115 0.36 -2.97 -16.16
CA SER A 115 0.83 -4.35 -15.99
C SER A 115 -0.26 -5.37 -16.32
N GLY A 116 -1.53 -5.04 -16.08
CA GLY A 116 -2.68 -5.87 -16.40
C GLY A 116 -2.90 -6.08 -17.91
N PHE A 117 -2.49 -5.13 -18.76
CA PHE A 117 -2.55 -5.29 -20.21
C PHE A 117 -1.52 -6.30 -20.76
N ILE A 118 -0.48 -6.64 -19.99
CA ILE A 118 0.53 -7.61 -20.41
C ILE A 118 -0.07 -9.01 -20.51
N ALA A 119 -1.03 -9.37 -19.67
CA ALA A 119 -1.67 -10.68 -19.69
C ALA A 119 -2.38 -10.99 -21.03
N PRO A 120 -3.36 -10.20 -21.52
CA PRO A 120 -4.02 -10.49 -22.79
C PRO A 120 -3.07 -10.41 -24.00
N LEU A 121 -2.12 -9.47 -24.00
CA LEU A 121 -1.11 -9.37 -25.06
C LEU A 121 -0.15 -10.58 -25.06
N GLY A 122 0.23 -11.05 -23.87
CA GLY A 122 1.09 -12.22 -23.70
C GLY A 122 0.39 -13.51 -24.13
N ILE A 123 -0.89 -13.69 -23.82
CA ILE A 123 -1.66 -14.84 -24.32
C ILE A 123 -1.69 -14.84 -25.86
N LYS A 124 -1.93 -13.69 -26.50
CA LYS A 124 -1.89 -13.59 -27.96
C LYS A 124 -0.54 -14.04 -28.53
N ALA A 125 0.56 -13.56 -27.96
CA ALA A 125 1.91 -13.94 -28.39
C ALA A 125 2.21 -15.44 -28.19
N ILE A 126 1.74 -16.03 -27.10
CA ILE A 126 1.90 -17.47 -26.82
C ILE A 126 1.12 -18.32 -27.82
N VAL A 127 -0.11 -17.92 -28.17
CA VAL A 127 -0.92 -18.63 -29.17
C VAL A 127 -0.23 -18.59 -30.54
N GLU A 128 0.23 -17.41 -30.97
CA GLU A 128 0.92 -17.24 -32.25
C GLU A 128 2.22 -18.06 -32.32
N TYR A 129 3.02 -18.08 -31.24
CA TYR A 129 4.19 -18.95 -31.11
C TYR A 129 3.81 -20.42 -31.29
N THR A 130 2.72 -20.84 -30.66
CA THR A 130 2.27 -22.22 -30.67
C THR A 130 1.81 -22.66 -32.07
N GLU A 131 1.05 -21.82 -32.79
CA GLU A 131 0.63 -22.07 -34.17
C GLU A 131 1.82 -22.19 -35.14
N GLN A 132 2.84 -21.33 -34.98
CA GLN A 132 4.07 -21.40 -35.77
C GLN A 132 4.86 -22.69 -35.51
N ASN A 133 4.93 -23.15 -34.26
CA ASN A 133 5.63 -24.41 -33.93
C ASN A 133 4.87 -25.65 -34.40
N TYR A 134 3.53 -25.64 -34.40
CA TYR A 134 2.74 -26.74 -34.96
C TYR A 134 2.88 -26.87 -36.47
N THR A 135 3.02 -25.76 -37.20
CA THR A 135 3.19 -25.78 -38.67
C THR A 135 4.60 -26.20 -39.11
N LEU A 136 5.61 -26.06 -38.25
CA LEU A 136 6.99 -26.48 -38.49
C LEU A 136 7.30 -27.95 -38.12
N PHE A 137 6.35 -28.65 -37.50
CA PHE A 137 6.37 -30.10 -37.29
C PHE A 137 5.26 -30.81 -38.10
N PRO A 138 5.35 -30.93 -39.43
CA PRO A 138 4.93 -32.19 -40.06
C PRO A 138 5.79 -33.32 -39.45
N PRO A 139 5.33 -34.59 -39.40
CA PRO A 139 6.17 -35.70 -38.99
C PRO A 139 7.41 -35.75 -39.89
N SER A 140 8.55 -35.31 -39.36
CA SER A 140 9.79 -35.15 -40.13
C SER A 140 10.55 -36.47 -40.19
N THR A 141 10.57 -37.09 -41.38
CA THR A 141 11.72 -37.91 -41.75
C THR A 141 12.91 -37.02 -42.00
N ASN A 142 13.96 -37.26 -41.21
CA ASN A 142 15.38 -36.96 -41.41
C ASN A 142 15.87 -35.68 -40.70
N GLY A 143 16.62 -35.94 -39.62
CA GLY A 143 17.33 -34.94 -38.84
C GLY A 143 18.65 -34.49 -39.46
N THR A 144 19.48 -33.91 -38.59
CA THR A 144 20.64 -33.01 -38.80
C THR A 144 20.17 -31.56 -38.94
N ASP A 145 20.45 -30.63 -38.04
CA ASP A 145 21.80 -30.29 -37.58
C ASP A 145 21.85 -29.77 -36.13
N LEU A 146 22.80 -30.33 -35.39
CA LEU A 146 23.36 -29.80 -34.17
C LEU A 146 24.56 -28.90 -34.54
N THR A 147 24.35 -27.62 -34.82
CA THR A 147 25.46 -26.66 -34.87
C THR A 147 25.02 -25.27 -34.42
N GLY A 148 25.87 -24.61 -33.62
CA GLY A 148 25.86 -23.14 -33.55
C GLY A 148 25.37 -22.52 -32.24
N GLY A 149 25.90 -22.94 -31.09
CA GLY A 149 25.93 -22.08 -29.90
C GLY A 149 26.90 -20.91 -30.12
N SER A 150 26.51 -19.92 -30.91
CA SER A 150 27.18 -18.61 -30.98
C SER A 150 26.46 -17.65 -30.05
N LEU A 151 27.22 -17.02 -29.17
CA LEU A 151 26.80 -15.96 -28.25
C LEU A 151 26.54 -14.68 -29.07
N GLU A 152 25.58 -14.74 -29.99
CA GLU A 152 25.11 -13.60 -30.77
C GLU A 152 24.17 -12.78 -29.89
N ASN A 153 24.30 -11.45 -29.93
CA ASN A 153 23.47 -10.52 -29.17
C ASN A 153 21.97 -10.87 -29.34
N LEU A 154 21.39 -11.50 -28.32
CA LEU A 154 19.99 -11.85 -28.26
C LEU A 154 19.17 -10.56 -28.35
N THR A 155 18.52 -10.35 -29.50
CA THR A 155 17.64 -9.20 -29.69
C THR A 155 16.38 -9.42 -28.84
N ILE A 156 15.90 -8.38 -28.17
CA ILE A 156 14.72 -8.43 -27.28
C ILE A 156 13.50 -9.00 -28.02
N SER A 157 13.37 -8.76 -29.34
CA SER A 157 12.31 -9.31 -30.17
C SER A 157 12.37 -10.84 -30.31
N GLN A 158 13.56 -11.43 -30.49
CA GLN A 158 13.76 -12.89 -30.54
C GLN A 158 13.50 -13.53 -29.18
N LEU A 159 13.84 -12.85 -28.08
CA LEU A 159 13.57 -13.31 -26.73
C LEU A 159 12.05 -13.33 -26.44
N ILE A 160 11.34 -12.29 -26.83
CA ILE A 160 9.88 -12.16 -26.70
C ILE A 160 9.12 -13.11 -27.65
N SER A 161 9.73 -13.50 -28.78
CA SER A 161 9.14 -14.48 -29.68
C SER A 161 9.02 -15.88 -29.06
N ASN A 162 9.80 -16.19 -28.01
CA ASN A 162 9.73 -17.48 -27.34
C ASN A 162 8.52 -17.54 -26.39
N GLY A 163 7.56 -18.41 -26.67
CA GLY A 163 6.34 -18.56 -25.86
C GLY A 163 6.59 -18.89 -24.39
N TYR A 164 7.64 -19.66 -24.06
CA TYR A 164 7.98 -19.97 -22.67
C TYR A 164 8.46 -18.73 -21.90
N VAL A 165 9.26 -17.88 -22.56
CA VAL A 165 9.72 -16.61 -21.96
C VAL A 165 8.54 -15.65 -21.77
N MET A 166 7.63 -15.59 -22.74
CA MET A 166 6.41 -14.79 -22.60
C MET A 166 5.51 -15.26 -21.46
N ALA A 167 5.37 -16.57 -21.25
CA ALA A 167 4.64 -17.10 -20.10
C ALA A 167 5.26 -16.64 -18.76
N LEU A 168 6.59 -16.63 -18.66
CA LEU A 168 7.29 -16.11 -17.48
C LEU A 168 7.09 -14.61 -17.30
N ILE A 169 7.14 -13.82 -18.38
CA ILE A 169 6.88 -12.37 -18.35
C ILE A 169 5.45 -12.09 -17.87
N VAL A 170 4.46 -12.81 -18.41
CA VAL A 170 3.06 -12.71 -17.97
C VAL A 170 2.92 -13.02 -16.49
N LEU A 171 3.56 -14.10 -16.02
CA LEU A 171 3.54 -14.47 -14.60
C LEU A 171 4.09 -13.33 -13.71
N VAL A 172 5.28 -12.83 -14.03
CA VAL A 172 5.91 -11.72 -13.29
C VAL A 172 5.05 -10.46 -13.34
N ALA A 173 4.49 -10.13 -14.49
CA ALA A 173 3.58 -9.00 -14.66
C ALA A 173 2.31 -9.14 -13.82
N SER A 174 1.73 -10.34 -13.73
CA SER A 174 0.54 -10.60 -12.89
C SER A 174 0.84 -10.46 -11.39
N PHE A 175 2.00 -10.93 -10.93
CA PHE A 175 2.44 -10.71 -9.55
C PHE A 175 2.66 -9.22 -9.25
N LEU A 176 3.25 -8.49 -10.20
CA LEU A 176 3.53 -7.06 -10.05
C LEU A 176 2.25 -6.22 -10.08
N GLN A 177 1.33 -6.51 -11.02
CA GLN A 177 -0.02 -5.95 -11.08
C GLN A 177 -0.74 -6.11 -9.74
N SER A 178 -0.75 -7.34 -9.20
CA SER A 178 -1.40 -7.64 -7.93
C SER A 178 -0.78 -6.83 -6.79
N THR A 179 0.56 -6.76 -6.75
CA THR A 179 1.29 -6.01 -5.72
C THR A 179 0.97 -4.51 -5.77
N PHE A 180 1.02 -3.89 -6.95
CA PHE A 180 0.71 -2.47 -7.12
C PHE A 180 -0.75 -2.15 -6.82
N SER A 181 -1.68 -3.03 -7.21
CA SER A 181 -3.11 -2.88 -6.90
C SER A 181 -3.38 -2.95 -5.39
N GLN A 182 -2.74 -3.88 -4.68
CA GLN A 182 -2.86 -3.98 -3.23
C GLN A 182 -2.21 -2.78 -2.51
N CYS A 183 -1.06 -2.31 -2.99
CA CYS A 183 -0.39 -1.12 -2.46
C CYS A 183 -1.27 0.14 -2.61
N SER A 184 -1.83 0.35 -3.81
CA SER A 184 -2.78 1.44 -4.08
C SER A 184 -3.99 1.39 -3.15
N THR A 185 -4.62 0.21 -3.04
CA THR A 185 -5.81 0.00 -2.20
C THR A 185 -5.51 0.26 -0.73
N PHE A 186 -4.37 -0.21 -0.23
CA PHE A 186 -3.93 0.04 1.14
C PHE A 186 -3.76 1.53 1.42
N LEU A 187 -3.05 2.26 0.56
CA LEU A 187 -2.78 3.68 0.74
C LEU A 187 -4.08 4.50 0.75
N VAL A 188 -4.98 4.24 -0.20
CA VAL A 188 -6.30 4.90 -0.28
C VAL A 188 -7.15 4.60 0.96
N ASN A 189 -7.17 3.33 1.41
CA ASN A 189 -7.93 2.94 2.60
C ASN A 189 -7.37 3.58 3.87
N SER A 190 -6.05 3.63 4.03
CA SER A 190 -5.38 4.25 5.16
C SER A 190 -5.75 5.73 5.30
N GLU A 191 -5.64 6.49 4.20
CA GLU A 191 -5.98 7.91 4.19
C GLU A 191 -7.49 8.14 4.38
N GLY A 192 -8.33 7.22 3.87
CA GLY A 192 -9.77 7.23 4.12
C GLY A 192 -10.11 7.06 5.61
N ILE A 193 -9.39 6.20 6.33
CA ILE A 193 -9.54 6.05 7.79
C ILE A 193 -9.13 7.33 8.51
N HIS A 194 -7.96 7.90 8.19
CA HIS A 194 -7.49 9.15 8.80
C HIS A 194 -8.47 10.31 8.58
N MET A 195 -9.02 10.42 7.37
CA MET A 195 -10.04 11.41 7.04
C MET A 195 -11.31 11.23 7.89
N LYS A 196 -11.81 9.99 8.01
CA LYS A 196 -12.98 9.68 8.84
C LYS A 196 -12.75 10.02 10.31
N LEU A 197 -11.58 9.68 10.84
CA LEU A 197 -11.20 9.99 12.22
C LEU A 197 -11.14 11.50 12.47
N ALA A 198 -10.53 12.27 11.56
CA ALA A 198 -10.47 13.73 11.67
C ALA A 198 -11.87 14.37 11.63
N LEU A 199 -12.75 13.88 10.75
CA LEU A 199 -14.14 14.33 10.66
C LEU A 199 -14.93 14.02 11.93
N GLN A 200 -14.83 12.79 12.44
CA GLN A 200 -15.55 12.38 13.64
C GLN A 200 -15.15 13.21 14.86
N VAL A 201 -13.86 13.48 15.05
CA VAL A 201 -13.39 14.27 16.18
C VAL A 201 -13.74 15.75 16.05
N SER A 202 -13.64 16.32 14.86
CA SER A 202 -14.05 17.72 14.65
C SER A 202 -15.56 17.92 14.89
N ALA A 203 -16.41 16.98 14.45
CA ALA A 203 -17.85 17.02 14.72
C ALA A 203 -18.14 16.87 16.22
N THR A 204 -17.48 15.91 16.89
CA THR A 204 -17.67 15.67 18.33
C THR A 204 -17.23 16.88 19.17
N ALA A 205 -16.08 17.48 18.84
CA ALA A 205 -15.58 18.67 19.53
C ALA A 205 -16.57 19.84 19.43
N LYS A 206 -17.16 20.06 18.24
CA LYS A 206 -18.17 21.11 18.05
C LYS A 206 -19.44 20.86 18.86
N HIS A 207 -19.89 19.61 18.92
CA HIS A 207 -21.08 19.24 19.70
C HIS A 207 -20.87 19.44 21.21
N VAL A 208 -19.73 19.00 21.74
CA VAL A 208 -19.36 19.18 23.15
C VAL A 208 -19.24 20.66 23.52
N PHE A 209 -18.62 21.47 22.66
CA PHE A 209 -18.51 22.93 22.89
C PHE A 209 -19.89 23.59 22.96
N ASN A 210 -20.81 23.22 22.05
CA ASN A 210 -22.16 23.77 22.04
C ASN A 210 -22.95 23.36 23.29
N LEU A 211 -22.79 22.13 23.76
CA LEU A 211 -23.41 21.66 24.99
C LEU A 211 -22.87 22.39 26.23
N HIS A 212 -21.55 22.58 26.31
CA HIS A 212 -20.91 23.30 27.41
C HIS A 212 -21.32 24.77 27.43
N PHE A 213 -21.43 25.40 26.25
CA PHE A 213 -21.94 26.76 26.09
C PHE A 213 -23.40 26.87 26.57
N LEU A 214 -24.26 25.93 26.18
CA LEU A 214 -25.66 25.87 26.62
C LEU A 214 -25.79 25.68 28.13
N THR A 215 -24.99 24.79 28.74
CA THR A 215 -24.98 24.62 30.22
C THR A 215 -24.50 25.86 30.95
N PHE A 216 -23.49 26.57 30.41
CA PHE A 216 -23.01 27.83 31.00
C PHE A 216 -24.05 28.95 30.89
N THR A 217 -24.75 29.06 29.75
CA THR A 217 -25.84 30.04 29.60
C THR A 217 -27.05 29.74 30.46
N LEU A 218 -27.37 28.46 30.68
CA LEU A 218 -28.48 28.05 31.56
C LEU A 218 -28.18 28.28 33.05
N GLN A 219 -26.91 28.24 33.46
CA GLN A 219 -26.50 28.47 34.85
C GLN A 219 -26.25 29.96 35.17
N ALA A 220 -26.19 30.81 34.14
CA ALA A 220 -26.05 32.25 34.24
C ALA A 220 -27.39 33.02 34.15
N CYS A 221 -28.50 32.31 33.95
CA CYS A 221 -29.88 32.82 33.95
C CYS A 221 -30.58 32.38 35.25
#